data_AF-A0A8B6LF39-F1
#
_entry.id   AF-A0A8B6LF39-F1
#
_cell.length_a   1.000
_cell.length_b   1.000
_cell.length_c   1.000
_cell.angle_alpha   90.00
_cell.angle_beta   90.00
_cell.angle_gamma   90.00
#
_symmetry.space_group_name_H-M   'P 1'
#
loop_
_entity.id
_entity.type
_entity.pdbx_description
1 polymer ?
#
loop_
_entity_poly.entity_id
_entity_poly.type
_entity_poly.pdbx_seq_one_letter_code
_entity_poly.pdbx_strand_id
1 'polypeptide(L)' 'MAAISGITLADINDAVGPGIASAEAAVKADLAAASSGTALSVAQLTQLQFDEEEFTIIGSIYSALLKELSDLLKSIVQKM' A
#
# COMPACT_ATOMS: atom_id res chain seq x y z
N MET A 1 21.10 -4.19 -27.34
CA MET A 1 20.58 -3.54 -26.13
C MET A 1 19.67 -4.56 -25.46
N ALA A 2 20.17 -5.29 -24.46
CA ALA A 2 19.34 -6.26 -23.76
C ALA A 2 18.30 -5.47 -22.96
N ALA A 3 17.02 -5.70 -23.23
CA ALA A 3 15.95 -5.14 -22.43
C ALA A 3 16.17 -5.61 -20.98
N ILE A 4 16.25 -4.66 -20.05
CA ILE A 4 16.19 -4.99 -18.63
C ILE A 4 14.79 -5.52 -18.39
N SER A 5 14.62 -6.85 -18.36
CA SER A 5 13.38 -7.52 -17.91
C SER A 5 13.29 -7.45 -16.37
N GLY A 6 13.48 -6.26 -15.81
CA GLY A 6 13.36 -6.00 -14.38
C GLY A 6 11.94 -5.57 -14.03
N ILE A 7 11.52 -5.86 -12.80
CA ILE A 7 10.28 -5.34 -12.21
C ILE A 7 10.23 -3.82 -12.43
N THR A 8 9.13 -3.33 -13.00
CA THR A 8 8.90 -1.91 -13.24
C THR A 8 8.07 -1.30 -12.12
N LEU A 9 8.04 0.04 -12.07
CA LEU A 9 7.10 0.77 -11.21
C LEU A 9 5.64 0.39 -11.51
N ALA A 10 5.32 0.11 -12.78
CA ALA A 10 3.98 -0.31 -13.18
C ALA A 10 3.64 -1.68 -12.57
N ASP A 11 4.57 -2.64 -12.60
CA ASP A 11 4.36 -3.97 -12.00
C ASP A 11 4.14 -3.89 -10.49
N ILE A 12 4.89 -3.02 -9.78
CA ILE A 12 4.71 -2.78 -8.35
C ILE A 12 3.34 -2.15 -8.07
N ASN A 13 2.96 -1.15 -8.87
CA ASN A 13 1.67 -0.47 -8.72
C ASN A 13 0.49 -1.38 -9.04
N ASP A 14 0.60 -2.26 -10.04
CA ASP A 14 -0.44 -3.21 -10.40
C ASP A 14 -0.61 -4.29 -9.33
N ALA A 15 0.48 -4.69 -8.67
CA ALA A 15 0.43 -5.69 -7.60
C ALA A 15 -0.09 -5.14 -6.26
N VAL A 16 0.26 -3.89 -5.91
CA VAL A 16 -0.02 -3.33 -4.57
C VAL A 16 -1.13 -2.29 -4.58
N GLY A 17 -1.32 -1.58 -5.70
CA GLY A 17 -2.30 -0.51 -5.86
C GLY A 17 -3.75 -0.92 -5.58
N PRO A 18 -4.24 -2.07 -6.09
CA PRO A 18 -5.58 -2.55 -5.75
C PRO A 18 -5.79 -2.78 -4.25
N GLY A 19 -4.76 -3.29 -3.55
CA GLY A 19 -4.79 -3.50 -2.10
C GLY A 19 -4.82 -2.19 -1.31
N ILE A 20 -4.00 -1.21 -1.69
CA ILE A 20 -4.01 0.13 -1.07
C ILE A 20 -5.37 0.78 -1.26
N ALA A 21 -5.91 0.77 -2.48
CA ALA A 21 -7.20 1.40 -2.78
C ALA A 21 -8.36 0.73 -2.03
N SER A 22 -8.32 -0.59 -1.88
CA SER A 22 -9.32 -1.34 -1.11
C SER A 22 -9.26 -1.00 0.37
N ALA A 23 -8.07 -1.04 0.97
CA ALA A 23 -7.89 -0.72 2.38
C ALA A 23 -8.21 0.75 2.69
N GLU A 24 -7.83 1.68 1.80
CA GLU A 24 -8.18 3.10 1.94
C GLU A 24 -9.70 3.32 1.86
N ALA A 25 -10.39 2.61 0.98
CA ALA A 25 -11.85 2.68 0.87
C ALA A 25 -12.56 2.13 2.13
N ALA A 26 -12.04 1.03 2.70
CA ALA A 26 -12.57 0.42 3.92
C ALA A 26 -12.41 1.36 5.13
N VAL A 27 -11.20 1.88 5.35
CA VAL A 27 -10.90 2.86 6.41
C VAL A 27 -11.78 4.10 6.26
N LYS A 28 -11.94 4.64 5.04
CA LYS A 28 -12.81 5.81 4.78
C LYS A 28 -14.28 5.50 5.08
N ALA A 29 -14.77 4.32 4.74
CA ALA A 29 -16.14 3.91 5.02
C ALA A 29 -16.40 3.82 6.53
N ASP A 30 -15.46 3.23 7.27
CA ASP A 30 -15.58 3.08 8.73
C ASP A 30 -15.44 4.42 9.47
N LEU A 31 -14.53 5.30 9.05
CA LEU A 31 -14.45 6.67 9.58
C LEU A 31 -15.71 7.49 9.28
N ALA A 32 -16.30 7.33 8.08
CA ALA A 32 -17.55 7.99 7.74
C ALA A 32 -18.70 7.50 8.65
N ALA A 33 -18.77 6.19 8.93
CA ALA A 33 -19.72 5.61 9.87
C ALA A 33 -19.52 6.16 11.29
N ALA A 34 -18.26 6.29 11.74
CA ALA A 34 -17.89 6.86 13.04
C ALA A 34 -18.30 8.33 13.20
N SER A 35 -18.15 9.13 12.14
CA SER A 35 -18.41 10.56 12.14
C SER A 35 -19.89 10.94 12.24
N SER A 36 -20.80 9.98 12.06
CA SER A 36 -22.26 10.19 12.08
C SER A 36 -22.85 10.48 13.46
N GLY A 37 -22.03 10.53 14.52
CA GLY A 37 -22.48 10.77 15.90
C GLY A 37 -23.07 9.54 16.60
N THR A 38 -23.13 8.40 15.90
CA THR A 38 -23.52 7.11 16.48
C THR A 38 -22.30 6.48 17.14
N ALA A 39 -22.42 6.05 18.40
CA ALA A 39 -21.34 5.32 19.06
C ALA A 39 -21.03 4.04 18.29
N LEU A 40 -19.78 3.89 17.85
CA LEU A 40 -19.31 2.67 17.21
C LEU A 40 -19.34 1.51 18.21
N SER A 41 -19.81 0.35 17.74
CA SER A 41 -19.70 -0.89 18.50
C SER A 41 -18.24 -1.35 18.61
N VAL A 42 -17.93 -2.19 19.60
CA VAL A 42 -16.59 -2.81 19.75
C VAL A 42 -16.20 -3.56 18.48
N ALA A 43 -17.14 -4.26 17.84
CA ALA A 43 -16.88 -4.98 16.58
C ALA A 43 -16.44 -4.03 15.45
N GLN A 44 -17.07 -2.86 15.33
CA GLN A 44 -16.69 -1.85 14.33
C GLN A 44 -15.33 -1.22 14.64
N LEU A 45 -15.02 -0.97 15.91
CA LEU A 45 -13.71 -0.44 16.31
C LEU A 45 -12.59 -1.46 16.05
N THR A 46 -12.85 -2.74 16.29
CA THR A 46 -11.90 -3.82 15.99
C THR A 46 -11.70 -3.96 14.48
N GLN A 47 -12.76 -3.87 13.67
CA GLN A 47 -12.62 -3.91 12.21
C GLN A 47 -11.82 -2.72 11.68
N LEU A 48 -12.11 -1.51 12.16
CA LEU A 48 -11.35 -0.32 11.80
C LEU A 48 -9.86 -0.46 12.12
N GLN A 49 -9.51 -1.04 13.29
CA GLN A 49 -8.11 -1.32 13.62
C GLN A 49 -7.45 -2.31 12.64
N PHE A 50 -8.16 -3.36 12.24
CA PHE A 50 -7.64 -4.30 11.24
C PHE A 50 -7.41 -3.62 9.89
N ASP A 51 -8.36 -2.80 9.45
CA ASP A 51 -8.28 -2.11 8.17
C ASP A 51 -7.14 -1.05 8.18
N GLU A 52 -6.93 -0.37 9.31
CA GLU A 52 -5.80 0.55 9.51
C GLU A 52 -4.44 -0.17 9.52
N GLU A 53 -4.34 -1.32 10.18
CA GLU A 53 -3.13 -2.16 10.17
C GLU A 53 -2.83 -2.68 8.76
N GLU A 54 -3.85 -3.16 8.05
CA GLU A 54 -3.71 -3.64 6.67
C GLU A 54 -3.22 -2.53 5.76
N PHE A 55 -3.85 -1.34 5.80
CA PHE A 55 -3.40 -0.17 5.04
C PHE A 55 -1.94 0.18 5.33
N THR A 56 -1.54 0.16 6.60
CA THR A 56 -0.17 0.47 7.04
C THR A 56 0.85 -0.56 6.55
N ILE A 57 0.51 -1.85 6.61
CA ILE A 57 1.36 -2.95 6.13
C ILE A 57 1.54 -2.82 4.61
N ILE A 58 0.45 -2.63 3.86
CA ILE A 58 0.50 -2.52 2.41
C ILE A 58 1.33 -1.29 1.99
N GLY A 59 1.14 -0.14 2.66
CA GLY A 59 1.96 1.05 2.44
C GLY A 59 3.45 0.84 2.72
N SER A 60 3.77 0.06 3.77
CA SER A 60 5.15 -0.31 4.10
C SER A 60 5.78 -1.23 3.06
N ILE A 61 5.03 -2.22 2.55
CA ILE A 61 5.46 -3.10 1.46
C ILE A 61 5.71 -2.30 0.18
N TYR A 62 4.79 -1.40 -0.18
CA TYR A 62 4.96 -0.54 -1.35
C TYR A 62 6.24 0.31 -1.28
N SER A 63 6.48 0.95 -0.13
CA SER A 63 7.69 1.75 0.10
C SER A 63 8.98 0.90 0.03
N ALA A 64 8.97 -0.30 0.58
CA ALA A 64 10.10 -1.23 0.50
C ALA A 64 10.40 -1.65 -0.94
N LEU A 65 9.38 -1.99 -1.72
CA LEU A 65 9.53 -2.36 -3.13
C LEU A 65 10.09 -1.20 -3.97
N LEU A 66 9.61 0.03 -3.74
CA LEU A 66 10.14 1.22 -4.39
C LEU A 66 11.62 1.44 -4.07
N LYS A 67 12.01 1.22 -2.82
CA LYS A 67 13.40 1.36 -2.38
C LYS A 67 14.31 0.35 -3.09
N GLU A 68 13.93 -0.92 -3.09
CA GLU A 68 14.68 -1.99 -3.78
C GLU A 68 14.84 -1.69 -5.28
N LEU A 69 13.77 -1.23 -5.94
CA LEU A 69 13.83 -0.82 -7.34
C LEU A 69 14.78 0.35 -7.55
N SER A 70 14.72 1.38 -6.69
CA SER A 70 15.63 2.53 -6.73
C SER A 70 17.09 2.09 -6.56
N ASP A 71 17.37 1.19 -5.62
CA ASP A 71 18.73 0.75 -5.34
C ASP A 71 19.28 -0.15 -6.47
N LEU A 72 18.42 -0.95 -7.11
CA LEU A 72 18.75 -1.69 -8.33
C LEU A 72 19.10 -0.75 -9.48
N LEU A 73 18.29 0.29 -9.73
CA LEU A 73 18.56 1.29 -10.77
C LEU A 73 19.88 2.04 -10.50
N LYS A 74 20.14 2.45 -9.26
CA LYS A 74 21.43 3.06 -8.88
C LYS A 74 22.60 2.11 -9.11
N SER A 75 22.46 0.83 -8.76
CA SER A 75 23.51 -0.16 -8.98
C SER A 75 23.84 -0.35 -10.46
N ILE A 76 22.83 -0.31 -11.34
CA ILE A 76 23.03 -0.37 -12.79
C ILE A 76 23.81 0.86 -13.26
N VAL A 77 23.38 2.06 -12.88
CA VAL A 77 24.03 3.32 -13.28
C VAL A 77 25.48 3.39 -12.78
N GLN A 78 25.77 2.92 -11.56
CA GLN A 78 27.12 2.91 -10.99
C GLN A 78 28.06 1.90 -11.67
N LYS A 79 27.52 0.87 -12.31
CA LYS A 79 28.29 -0.15 -13.04
C LYS A 79 28.52 0.19 -14.51
N MET A 80 27.87 1.24 -15.02
CA MET A 80 28.11 1.82 -16.34
C MET A 80 29.21 2.87 -16.28
#